data_AF-A0A944N021-F1
#
_entry.id   AF-A0A944N021-F1
#
_cell.length_a   1.000
_cell.length_b   1.000
_cell.length_c   1.000
_cell.angle_alpha   90.00
_cell.angle_beta   90.00
_cell.angle_gamma   90.00
#
_symmetry.space_group_name_H-M   'P 1'
#
loop_
_entity.id
_entity.type
_entity.pdbx_description
1 polymer ?
#
loop_
_entity_poly.entity_id
_entity_poly.type
_entity_poly.pdbx_seq_one_letter_code
_entity_poly.pdbx_strand_id
1 'polypeptide(L)'
;LPATILPESTGVADHRSQAFTYRITAKDYGRPDHPFRLKKPPPGYDAAKYKWNKNSKPIIPNGKFDLLGITWGGDLVGHGTQWVLADWEERVGIEKIFHNHDLGYLYYIQTEGGSPNIGLPDDEFQDNGNFPYRLYVRQGRRIEGLYTLTESDLHKDLRGDGFRGPLLSESVAIGVYGIDAHRVQGPDGRQEPASGKGAAEGTLHLHDATGPYQIPYGTLVPKKHNGILFPVGISSTHVAICSVRMEPVWSALGQAAGAAAALAIDNKQELRDVSVQSIQDELLRQRCTLFFYTDLPCDSAAFTAVQKLSLLGAVAGPDINDYNTKQSKGLASLELKAYQFRPDKPITLGEFSKMVVNGLQIPLSITASHFTDVPRGHPAFKYIETLYDYSTQSKEPFFDFDPSDGFKTALAHPEDKVRGAQAAQILSGLLHKKVSLSGNSEAELTRAEATQLVYQHL
;
A
#
# COMPACT_ATOMS: atom_id res chain seq x y z
N LEU A 1 -7.21 10.23 -22.67
CA LEU A 1 -6.08 10.68 -23.52
C LEU A 1 -5.71 9.52 -24.43
N PRO A 2 -5.52 9.71 -25.75
CA PRO A 2 -4.88 8.68 -26.55
C PRO A 2 -3.48 8.49 -25.96
N ALA A 3 -3.25 7.35 -25.32
CA ALA A 3 -1.92 7.00 -24.85
C ALA A 3 -1.07 6.80 -26.11
N THR A 4 -0.21 7.77 -26.41
CA THR A 4 0.73 7.65 -27.52
C THR A 4 1.83 6.71 -27.08
N ILE A 5 1.63 5.40 -27.27
CA ILE A 5 2.76 4.49 -27.36
C ILE A 5 3.55 4.96 -28.58
N LEU A 6 4.75 5.47 -28.35
CA LEU A 6 5.60 5.95 -29.43
C LEU A 6 5.81 4.80 -30.43
N PRO A 7 5.70 5.02 -31.76
CA PRO A 7 5.89 3.95 -32.75
C PRO A 7 7.23 3.20 -32.63
N GLU A 8 8.25 3.88 -32.09
CA GLU A 8 9.57 3.34 -31.79
C GLU A 8 9.68 2.63 -30.43
N SER A 9 8.66 2.72 -29.58
CA SER A 9 8.66 2.05 -28.29
C SER A 9 8.61 0.54 -28.48
N THR A 10 9.61 -0.14 -27.93
CA THR A 10 9.69 -1.60 -27.97
C THR A 10 8.82 -2.26 -26.89
N GLY A 11 8.31 -1.47 -25.93
CA GLY A 11 7.67 -1.99 -24.71
C GLY A 11 8.62 -2.73 -23.76
N VAL A 12 9.93 -2.77 -24.07
CA VAL A 12 10.94 -3.41 -23.23
C VAL A 12 11.34 -2.45 -22.11
N ALA A 13 11.30 -2.94 -20.86
CA ALA A 13 11.75 -2.17 -19.71
C ALA A 13 13.25 -1.86 -19.79
N ASP A 14 13.65 -0.63 -19.48
CA ASP A 14 15.05 -0.27 -19.32
C ASP A 14 15.57 -0.55 -17.89
N HIS A 15 16.85 -0.25 -17.65
CA HIS A 15 17.52 -0.43 -16.36
C HIS A 15 17.71 0.88 -15.59
N ARG A 16 16.99 1.94 -15.98
CA ARG A 16 17.20 3.27 -15.43
C ARG A 16 16.47 3.44 -14.10
N SER A 17 17.13 4.16 -13.19
CA SER A 17 16.53 4.61 -11.94
C SER A 17 15.99 6.02 -12.11
N GLN A 18 15.10 6.39 -11.20
CA GLN A 18 14.51 7.72 -11.14
C GLN A 18 15.56 8.79 -10.79
N ALA A 19 15.21 10.04 -11.04
CA ALA A 19 15.98 11.19 -10.62
C ALA A 19 16.30 11.15 -9.11
N PHE A 20 17.55 11.48 -8.78
CA PHE A 20 17.97 11.76 -7.39
C PHE A 20 18.24 13.26 -7.25
N THR A 21 18.38 13.72 -6.01
CA THR A 21 18.62 15.12 -5.65
C THR A 21 19.14 15.18 -4.23
N TYR A 22 19.76 16.27 -3.81
CA TYR A 22 19.85 16.63 -2.40
C TYR A 22 18.61 17.41 -1.98
N ARG A 23 17.97 16.99 -0.89
CA ARG A 23 16.90 17.77 -0.26
C ARG A 23 17.49 18.94 0.52
N ILE A 24 17.87 19.99 -0.19
CA ILE A 24 18.39 21.21 0.41
C ILE A 24 17.27 21.88 1.21
N THR A 25 17.51 22.10 2.49
CA THR A 25 16.74 23.08 3.25
C THR A 25 17.25 24.48 2.91
N ALA A 26 16.34 25.41 2.62
CA ALA A 26 16.68 26.82 2.45
C ALA A 26 15.95 27.68 3.48
N LYS A 27 16.42 28.91 3.70
CA LYS A 27 15.86 29.86 4.67
C LYS A 27 15.62 31.22 4.00
N ASP A 28 14.45 31.79 4.23
CA ASP A 28 14.15 33.19 3.93
C ASP A 28 14.70 34.08 5.04
N TYR A 29 15.69 34.91 4.73
CA TYR A 29 16.28 35.87 5.67
C TYR A 29 15.55 37.22 5.69
N GLY A 30 14.52 37.41 4.86
CA GLY A 30 13.75 38.65 4.71
C GLY A 30 14.51 39.80 4.05
N ARG A 31 15.80 39.61 3.75
CA ARG A 31 16.69 40.62 3.15
C ARG A 31 17.71 39.97 2.23
N PRO A 32 18.14 40.65 1.15
CA PRO A 32 19.15 40.13 0.22
C PRO A 32 20.57 40.12 0.79
N ASP A 33 20.84 40.92 1.82
CA ASP A 33 22.15 41.01 2.47
C ASP A 33 22.22 40.05 3.67
N HIS A 34 22.60 38.81 3.38
CA HIS A 34 22.87 37.77 4.36
C HIS A 34 24.10 36.94 3.95
N PRO A 35 24.84 36.36 4.90
CA PRO A 35 26.09 35.66 4.60
C PRO A 35 25.91 34.32 3.87
N PHE A 36 24.74 33.70 3.99
CA PHE A 36 24.42 32.38 3.41
C PHE A 36 23.90 32.42 1.96
N ARG A 37 24.18 33.51 1.24
CA ARG A 37 23.89 33.66 -0.18
C ARG A 37 25.10 33.19 -1.00
N LEU A 38 24.87 32.40 -2.04
CA LEU A 38 25.95 31.95 -2.93
C LEU A 38 26.53 33.14 -3.69
N LYS A 39 27.86 33.29 -3.65
CA LYS A 39 28.56 34.43 -4.27
C LYS A 39 28.95 34.20 -5.73
N LYS A 40 29.03 32.94 -6.15
CA LYS A 40 29.41 32.51 -7.50
C LYS A 40 28.55 31.31 -7.90
N PRO A 41 28.28 31.11 -9.20
CA PRO A 41 27.61 29.90 -9.66
C PRO A 41 28.50 28.67 -9.39
N PRO A 42 27.91 27.52 -9.04
CA PRO A 42 28.66 26.27 -8.92
C PRO A 42 29.15 25.78 -10.31
N PRO A 43 30.14 24.87 -10.35
CA PRO A 43 30.61 24.28 -11.61
C PRO A 43 29.48 23.63 -12.40
N GLY A 44 29.42 23.89 -13.71
CA GLY A 44 28.40 23.32 -14.60
C GLY A 44 27.02 23.98 -14.51
N TYR A 45 26.89 25.13 -13.82
CA TYR A 45 25.66 25.90 -13.74
C TYR A 45 25.11 26.27 -15.13
N ASP A 46 23.84 25.95 -15.35
CA ASP A 46 23.08 26.35 -16.53
C ASP A 46 21.68 26.78 -16.10
N ALA A 47 21.40 28.07 -16.21
CA ALA A 47 20.12 28.66 -15.83
C ALA A 47 18.92 28.09 -16.62
N ALA A 48 19.15 27.45 -17.78
CA ALA A 48 18.08 26.83 -18.59
C ALA A 48 17.48 25.56 -17.95
N LYS A 49 18.16 24.97 -16.94
CA LYS A 49 17.74 23.74 -16.25
C LYS A 49 16.73 23.96 -15.11
N TYR A 50 16.64 25.19 -14.61
CA TYR A 50 15.94 25.48 -13.35
C TYR A 50 14.69 26.32 -13.55
N LYS A 51 13.68 26.16 -12.71
CA LYS A 51 12.51 27.05 -12.65
C LYS A 51 12.15 27.34 -11.19
N TRP A 52 11.78 28.59 -10.92
CA TRP A 52 11.41 29.03 -9.58
C TRP A 52 10.12 29.85 -9.62
N ASN A 53 9.25 29.63 -8.65
CA ASN A 53 8.11 30.50 -8.40
C ASN A 53 8.45 31.44 -7.24
N LYS A 54 8.67 32.72 -7.54
CA LYS A 54 8.99 33.73 -6.52
C LYS A 54 7.92 33.94 -5.45
N ASN A 55 6.72 33.40 -5.64
CA ASN A 55 5.63 33.45 -4.66
C ASN A 55 5.62 32.25 -3.69
N SER A 56 6.58 31.33 -3.80
CA SER A 56 6.76 30.23 -2.84
C SER A 56 6.96 30.78 -1.43
N LYS A 57 6.26 30.19 -0.45
CA LYS A 57 6.35 30.58 0.96
C LYS A 57 7.06 29.50 1.78
N PRO A 58 7.75 29.87 2.87
CA PRO A 58 8.27 28.90 3.82
C PRO A 58 7.19 27.94 4.31
N ILE A 59 7.51 26.65 4.35
CA ILE A 59 6.61 25.59 4.81
C ILE A 59 7.13 24.86 6.06
N ILE A 60 8.34 25.20 6.50
CA ILE A 60 9.02 24.68 7.69
C ILE A 60 9.22 25.85 8.68
N PRO A 61 9.20 25.63 10.01
CA PRO A 61 9.50 26.66 11.01
C PRO A 61 10.79 27.45 10.73
N ASN A 62 10.89 28.64 11.31
CA ASN A 62 12.03 29.55 11.16
C ASN A 62 12.25 30.09 9.74
N GLY A 63 11.16 30.20 8.96
CA GLY A 63 11.21 30.74 7.60
C GLY A 63 11.90 29.81 6.60
N LYS A 64 11.85 28.49 6.84
CA LYS A 64 12.54 27.50 6.02
C LYS A 64 11.66 26.89 4.92
N PHE A 65 12.31 26.47 3.84
CA PHE A 65 11.75 25.76 2.71
C PHE A 65 12.43 24.39 2.59
N ASP A 66 11.68 23.40 2.10
CA ASP A 66 12.27 22.23 1.48
C ASP A 66 12.40 22.52 -0.03
N LEU A 67 13.63 22.55 -0.55
CA LEU A 67 13.89 22.78 -1.97
C LEU A 67 13.80 21.50 -2.81
N LEU A 68 12.83 20.65 -2.50
CA LEU A 68 12.48 19.50 -3.31
C LEU A 68 11.72 19.96 -4.57
N GLY A 69 12.45 20.26 -5.64
CA GLY A 69 11.87 20.63 -6.92
C GLY A 69 11.41 19.40 -7.72
N ILE A 70 10.12 19.05 -7.67
CA ILE A 70 9.51 18.03 -8.53
C ILE A 70 9.37 18.60 -9.94
N THR A 71 10.29 18.21 -10.83
CA THR A 71 10.41 18.74 -12.21
C THR A 71 10.88 20.20 -12.23
N TRP A 72 12.00 20.46 -12.92
CA TRP A 72 12.59 21.81 -13.07
C TRP A 72 13.19 22.42 -11.81
N GLY A 73 13.88 21.61 -11.03
CA GLY A 73 14.59 22.01 -9.80
C GLY A 73 15.67 21.00 -9.45
N GLY A 74 15.63 20.46 -8.23
CA GLY A 74 16.67 19.56 -7.72
C GLY A 74 16.73 18.17 -8.37
N ASP A 75 15.63 17.63 -8.89
CA ASP A 75 15.63 16.31 -9.53
C ASP A 75 16.56 16.26 -10.76
N LEU A 76 17.59 15.42 -10.69
CA LEU A 76 18.56 15.19 -11.75
C LEU A 76 18.54 13.71 -12.20
N VAL A 77 18.32 13.47 -13.49
CA VAL A 77 18.28 12.13 -14.12
C VAL A 77 19.66 11.69 -14.62
N GLY A 78 19.76 10.47 -15.16
CA GLY A 78 20.94 9.98 -15.88
C GLY A 78 22.09 9.47 -15.00
N HIS A 79 22.21 9.94 -13.76
CA HIS A 79 23.28 9.54 -12.85
C HIS A 79 22.85 8.50 -11.79
N GLY A 80 21.54 8.33 -11.56
CA GLY A 80 21.01 7.51 -10.47
C GLY A 80 21.40 6.03 -10.56
N THR A 81 21.23 5.40 -11.72
CA THR A 81 21.62 3.98 -11.91
C THR A 81 23.10 3.76 -11.66
N GLN A 82 23.95 4.65 -12.19
CA GLN A 82 25.39 4.56 -11.98
C GLN A 82 25.73 4.71 -10.50
N TRP A 83 25.15 5.69 -9.80
CA TRP A 83 25.35 5.87 -8.35
C TRP A 83 24.98 4.61 -7.54
N VAL A 84 23.86 3.95 -7.90
CA VAL A 84 23.42 2.72 -7.23
C VAL A 84 24.44 1.60 -7.41
N LEU A 85 25.02 1.48 -8.60
CA LEU A 85 25.95 0.40 -8.95
C LEU A 85 27.40 0.67 -8.55
N ALA A 86 27.77 1.94 -8.43
CA ALA A 86 29.09 2.44 -8.12
C ALA A 86 29.63 1.96 -6.76
N ASP A 87 30.95 1.91 -6.66
CA ASP A 87 31.68 1.81 -5.39
C ASP A 87 31.74 3.17 -4.67
N TRP A 88 32.50 3.23 -3.57
CA TRP A 88 32.55 4.44 -2.75
C TRP A 88 33.29 5.60 -3.42
N GLU A 89 34.35 5.32 -4.17
CA GLU A 89 35.15 6.35 -4.83
C GLU A 89 34.38 6.98 -5.99
N GLU A 90 33.75 6.14 -6.82
CA GLU A 90 32.92 6.60 -7.93
C GLU A 90 31.70 7.38 -7.43
N ARG A 91 31.06 6.95 -6.33
CA ARG A 91 29.95 7.69 -5.71
C ARG A 91 30.33 9.10 -5.31
N VAL A 92 31.52 9.33 -4.75
CA VAL A 92 31.98 10.69 -4.41
C VAL A 92 32.06 11.58 -5.65
N GLY A 93 32.49 11.03 -6.79
CA GLY A 93 32.48 11.75 -8.06
C GLY A 93 31.07 12.11 -8.53
N ILE A 94 30.15 11.15 -8.47
CA ILE A 94 28.76 11.34 -8.90
C ILE A 94 27.99 12.28 -7.96
N GLU A 95 28.20 12.17 -6.65
CA GLU A 95 27.58 13.05 -5.64
C GLU A 95 27.97 14.51 -5.82
N LYS A 96 29.21 14.79 -6.26
CA LYS A 96 29.61 16.16 -6.64
C LYS A 96 28.78 16.71 -7.80
N ILE A 97 28.32 15.87 -8.73
CA ILE A 97 27.45 16.30 -9.83
C ILE A 97 26.09 16.74 -9.27
N PHE A 98 25.47 15.91 -8.44
CA PHE A 98 24.21 16.25 -7.77
C PHE A 98 24.36 17.50 -6.88
N HIS A 99 25.40 17.54 -6.05
CA HIS A 99 25.69 18.68 -5.17
C HIS A 99 25.78 20.00 -5.95
N ASN A 100 26.54 20.02 -7.06
CA ASN A 100 26.67 21.21 -7.91
C ASN A 100 25.34 21.56 -8.59
N HIS A 101 24.55 20.56 -9.01
CA HIS A 101 23.23 20.78 -9.62
C HIS A 101 22.25 21.40 -8.63
N ASP A 102 22.16 20.88 -7.41
CA ASP A 102 21.24 21.39 -6.40
C ASP A 102 21.65 22.77 -5.86
N LEU A 103 22.96 23.02 -5.67
CA LEU A 103 23.46 24.38 -5.41
C LEU A 103 23.22 25.32 -6.60
N GLY A 104 23.25 24.79 -7.83
CA GLY A 104 22.92 25.54 -9.03
C GLY A 104 21.48 26.00 -9.00
N TYR A 105 20.56 25.16 -8.50
CA TYR A 105 19.18 25.54 -8.31
C TYR A 105 19.04 26.67 -7.28
N LEU A 106 19.71 26.59 -6.14
CA LEU A 106 19.72 27.66 -5.14
C LEU A 106 20.31 28.97 -5.71
N TYR A 107 21.39 28.88 -6.47
CA TYR A 107 22.01 30.04 -7.12
C TYR A 107 21.02 30.71 -8.10
N TYR A 108 20.34 29.90 -8.92
CA TYR A 108 19.28 30.38 -9.81
C TYR A 108 18.17 31.11 -9.04
N ILE A 109 17.66 30.54 -7.95
CA ILE A 109 16.63 31.17 -7.09
C ILE A 109 17.08 32.56 -6.62
N GLN A 110 18.34 32.67 -6.18
CA GLN A 110 18.94 33.90 -5.65
C GLN A 110 19.22 34.97 -6.70
N THR A 111 19.25 34.61 -7.97
CA THR A 111 19.68 35.47 -9.07
C THR A 111 18.57 35.60 -10.11
N GLU A 112 18.54 34.79 -11.17
CA GLU A 112 17.53 34.90 -12.23
C GLU A 112 16.10 34.57 -11.76
N GLY A 113 15.96 33.78 -10.69
CA GLY A 113 14.70 33.51 -10.00
C GLY A 113 14.18 34.67 -9.15
N GLY A 114 15.00 35.70 -8.91
CA GLY A 114 14.59 36.95 -8.27
C GLY A 114 14.25 36.87 -6.78
N SER A 115 14.77 35.87 -6.05
CA SER A 115 14.58 35.71 -4.60
C SER A 115 15.92 35.76 -3.84
N PRO A 116 16.63 36.90 -3.85
CA PRO A 116 17.98 37.04 -3.29
C PRO A 116 18.05 36.93 -1.77
N ASN A 117 16.91 36.95 -1.08
CA ASN A 117 16.74 36.77 0.36
C ASN A 117 16.80 35.31 0.82
N ILE A 118 16.76 34.36 -0.11
CA ILE A 118 16.78 32.93 0.18
C ILE A 118 18.22 32.43 0.23
N GLY A 119 18.60 31.73 1.30
CA GLY A 119 19.95 31.17 1.48
C GLY A 119 19.94 29.76 2.04
N LEU A 120 21.14 29.20 2.22
CA LEU A 120 21.29 28.04 3.10
C LEU A 120 20.96 28.47 4.55
N PRO A 121 20.34 27.60 5.35
CA PRO A 121 20.04 27.85 6.75
C PRO A 121 21.33 28.02 7.56
N ASP A 122 21.31 28.93 8.52
CA ASP A 122 22.43 29.24 9.41
C ASP A 122 22.59 28.26 10.57
N ASP A 123 21.62 27.37 10.75
CA ASP A 123 21.43 26.49 11.91
C ASP A 123 21.31 25.00 11.53
N GLU A 124 21.39 24.63 10.24
CA GLU A 124 21.42 23.23 9.79
C GLU A 124 22.79 22.90 9.20
N PHE A 125 23.30 21.69 9.45
CA PHE A 125 24.53 21.15 8.85
C PHE A 125 25.73 22.13 8.89
N GLN A 126 25.90 22.86 10.00
CA GLN A 126 26.88 23.95 10.13
C GLN A 126 28.33 23.47 9.93
N ASP A 127 28.59 22.20 10.21
CA ASP A 127 29.86 21.50 10.03
C ASP A 127 30.08 21.00 8.59
N ASN A 128 29.07 21.08 7.72
CA ASN A 128 29.12 20.69 6.31
C ASN A 128 28.74 21.84 5.36
N GLY A 129 29.12 23.07 5.72
CA GLY A 129 28.85 24.26 4.91
C GLY A 129 27.35 24.54 4.73
N ASN A 130 26.55 24.15 5.72
CA ASN A 130 25.09 24.26 5.72
C ASN A 130 24.38 23.45 4.62
N PHE A 131 25.02 22.37 4.16
CA PHE A 131 24.50 21.49 3.11
C PHE A 131 24.22 20.07 3.65
N PRO A 132 23.14 19.39 3.21
CA PRO A 132 22.82 18.04 3.68
C PRO A 132 23.90 17.00 3.36
N TYR A 133 24.10 16.04 4.27
CA TYR A 133 25.14 15.00 4.13
C TYR A 133 24.88 13.96 3.04
N ARG A 134 23.62 13.62 2.77
CA ARG A 134 23.28 12.45 1.96
C ARG A 134 22.41 12.81 0.78
N LEU A 135 22.74 12.21 -0.35
CA LEU A 135 21.91 12.24 -1.54
C LEU A 135 20.56 11.57 -1.23
N TYR A 136 19.46 12.18 -1.66
CA TYR A 136 18.13 11.59 -1.55
C TYR A 136 17.91 10.60 -2.68
N VAL A 137 18.22 9.34 -2.37
CA VAL A 137 18.11 8.19 -3.26
C VAL A 137 16.68 7.64 -3.17
N ARG A 138 15.92 7.72 -4.26
CA ARG A 138 14.54 7.23 -4.31
C ARG A 138 14.42 5.72 -4.50
N GLN A 139 15.41 5.13 -5.15
CA GLN A 139 15.39 3.73 -5.51
C GLN A 139 16.82 3.20 -5.56
N GLY A 140 17.07 2.10 -4.85
CA GLY A 140 18.36 1.41 -4.84
C GLY A 140 18.28 0.00 -5.41
N ARG A 141 19.32 -0.80 -5.12
CA ARG A 141 19.33 -2.24 -5.39
C ARG A 141 18.18 -2.91 -4.65
N ARG A 142 17.54 -3.86 -5.32
CA ARG A 142 16.46 -4.69 -4.80
C ARG A 142 16.79 -6.16 -4.98
N ILE A 143 16.22 -7.00 -4.14
CA ILE A 143 16.37 -8.44 -4.28
C ILE A 143 15.40 -9.02 -5.33
N GLU A 144 15.76 -10.16 -5.89
CA GLU A 144 14.78 -11.11 -6.41
C GLU A 144 14.31 -11.98 -5.24
N GLY A 145 13.09 -11.74 -4.78
CA GLY A 145 12.49 -12.42 -3.64
C GLY A 145 11.53 -13.52 -4.06
N LEU A 146 11.07 -14.32 -3.10
CA LEU A 146 10.08 -15.39 -3.35
C LEU A 146 8.78 -14.85 -3.97
N TYR A 147 8.44 -13.59 -3.70
CA TYR A 147 7.38 -12.84 -4.36
C TYR A 147 7.93 -11.52 -4.88
N THR A 148 7.58 -11.11 -6.09
CA THR A 148 7.92 -9.78 -6.63
C THR A 148 6.67 -8.93 -6.72
N LEU A 149 6.61 -7.88 -5.91
CA LEU A 149 5.48 -6.95 -5.88
C LEU A 149 5.41 -6.15 -7.18
N THR A 150 4.23 -6.13 -7.81
CA THR A 150 3.99 -5.46 -9.10
C THR A 150 3.02 -4.31 -8.97
N GLU A 151 2.94 -3.45 -9.98
CA GLU A 151 1.92 -2.39 -10.03
C GLU A 151 0.50 -2.97 -9.90
N SER A 152 0.24 -4.11 -10.53
CA SER A 152 -1.07 -4.77 -10.48
C SER A 152 -1.44 -5.25 -9.08
N ASP A 153 -0.47 -5.45 -8.18
CA ASP A 153 -0.73 -5.79 -6.78
C ASP A 153 -1.13 -4.58 -5.93
N LEU A 154 -0.84 -3.37 -6.41
CA LEU A 154 -1.20 -2.11 -5.75
C LEU A 154 -2.48 -1.50 -6.34
N HIS A 155 -2.74 -1.79 -7.61
CA HIS A 155 -3.73 -1.11 -8.41
C HIS A 155 -5.14 -1.63 -8.14
N LYS A 156 -6.03 -0.73 -7.70
CA LYS A 156 -7.40 -1.08 -7.30
C LYS A 156 -8.28 -1.50 -8.49
N ASP A 157 -8.06 -0.91 -9.66
CA ASP A 157 -8.86 -1.18 -10.87
C ASP A 157 -8.33 -2.30 -11.78
N LEU A 158 -7.05 -2.70 -11.66
CA LEU A 158 -6.49 -3.74 -12.56
C LEU A 158 -6.79 -5.16 -12.06
N ARG A 159 -6.33 -5.48 -10.85
CA ARG A 159 -6.56 -6.79 -10.20
C ARG A 159 -7.28 -6.66 -8.86
N GLY A 160 -7.50 -5.44 -8.41
CA GLY A 160 -8.22 -5.15 -7.19
C GLY A 160 -9.74 -5.30 -7.33
N ASP A 161 -10.44 -4.83 -6.30
CA ASP A 161 -11.90 -4.84 -6.22
C ASP A 161 -12.54 -3.47 -6.53
N GLY A 162 -11.75 -2.55 -7.12
CA GLY A 162 -12.14 -1.14 -7.33
C GLY A 162 -11.86 -0.23 -6.13
N PHE A 163 -11.52 -0.79 -4.96
CA PHE A 163 -11.22 -0.03 -3.75
C PHE A 163 -9.82 -0.27 -3.22
N ARG A 164 -9.33 -1.51 -3.27
CA ARG A 164 -8.02 -1.92 -2.77
C ARG A 164 -7.30 -2.80 -3.80
N GLY A 165 -5.99 -2.99 -3.62
CA GLY A 165 -5.25 -4.00 -4.37
C GLY A 165 -5.83 -5.42 -4.16
N PRO A 166 -5.48 -6.40 -5.02
CA PRO A 166 -5.90 -7.79 -4.84
C PRO A 166 -5.56 -8.29 -3.43
N LEU A 167 -6.38 -9.20 -2.91
CA LEU A 167 -6.09 -9.85 -1.63
C LEU A 167 -4.81 -10.68 -1.75
N LEU A 168 -3.80 -10.31 -0.96
CA LEU A 168 -2.59 -11.11 -0.77
C LEU A 168 -2.57 -11.64 0.66
N SER A 169 -3.00 -12.89 0.86
CA SER A 169 -3.18 -13.50 2.19
C SER A 169 -1.89 -13.66 2.98
N GLU A 170 -0.74 -13.71 2.30
CA GLU A 170 0.60 -13.79 2.90
C GLU A 170 1.17 -12.43 3.32
N SER A 171 0.32 -11.41 3.42
CA SER A 171 0.69 -10.05 3.82
C SER A 171 1.33 -10.00 5.21
N VAL A 172 2.37 -9.20 5.35
CA VAL A 172 2.98 -8.83 6.64
C VAL A 172 3.07 -7.32 6.87
N ALA A 173 2.66 -6.53 5.87
CA ALA A 173 2.57 -5.07 5.97
C ALA A 173 1.54 -4.54 4.95
N ILE A 174 1.12 -3.28 5.13
CA ILE A 174 0.24 -2.59 4.19
C ILE A 174 0.89 -1.32 3.66
N GLY A 175 0.49 -0.92 2.46
CA GLY A 175 0.77 0.41 1.92
C GLY A 175 -0.52 1.06 1.41
N VAL A 176 -0.51 2.39 1.34
CA VAL A 176 -1.68 3.18 0.91
C VAL A 176 -1.27 4.32 -0.04
N TYR A 177 0.04 4.52 -0.25
CA TYR A 177 0.54 5.67 -1.00
C TYR A 177 0.30 5.53 -2.50
N GLY A 178 0.11 6.66 -3.18
CA GLY A 178 0.02 6.71 -4.64
C GLY A 178 1.28 6.17 -5.33
N ILE A 179 1.17 5.79 -6.60
CA ILE A 179 2.37 5.58 -7.41
C ILE A 179 2.92 6.97 -7.78
N ASP A 180 4.04 7.32 -7.15
CA ASP A 180 4.80 8.56 -7.36
C ASP A 180 6.19 8.21 -7.94
N ALA A 181 6.28 8.16 -9.26
CA ALA A 181 7.53 7.95 -9.98
C ALA A 181 8.00 9.26 -10.59
N HIS A 182 9.29 9.57 -10.42
CA HIS A 182 9.95 10.69 -11.04
C HIS A 182 10.59 10.28 -12.38
N ARG A 183 10.98 11.28 -13.18
CA ARG A 183 11.65 11.09 -14.46
C ARG A 183 12.83 10.12 -14.35
N VAL A 184 12.96 9.24 -15.35
CA VAL A 184 14.12 8.35 -15.51
C VAL A 184 15.03 8.80 -16.64
N GLN A 185 14.50 9.60 -17.57
CA GLN A 185 15.23 10.18 -18.70
C GLN A 185 14.76 11.62 -18.94
N GLY A 186 15.67 12.44 -19.48
CA GLY A 186 15.44 13.85 -19.78
C GLY A 186 14.38 14.09 -20.86
N PRO A 187 14.12 15.35 -21.24
CA PRO A 187 15.00 16.51 -21.05
C PRO A 187 15.25 16.94 -19.58
N ASP A 188 16.31 17.73 -19.38
CA ASP A 188 16.63 18.37 -18.10
C ASP A 188 16.46 19.90 -18.16
N GLY A 189 15.98 20.45 -19.29
CA GLY A 189 15.84 21.89 -19.52
C GLY A 189 14.39 22.33 -19.80
N ARG A 190 14.01 23.55 -19.38
CA ARG A 190 12.63 24.09 -19.30
C ARG A 190 11.65 23.82 -20.45
N GLN A 191 12.12 23.47 -21.64
CA GLN A 191 11.29 23.15 -22.80
C GLN A 191 11.04 21.63 -22.86
N GLU A 192 10.08 21.15 -22.08
CA GLU A 192 9.44 19.85 -22.34
C GLU A 192 8.00 20.04 -22.82
N PRO A 193 7.59 19.31 -23.87
CA PRO A 193 6.19 19.10 -24.15
C PRO A 193 5.56 18.21 -23.07
N ALA A 194 4.26 18.39 -22.81
CA ALA A 194 3.51 17.60 -21.83
C ALA A 194 3.34 16.11 -22.24
N SER A 195 3.52 15.80 -23.52
CA SER A 195 3.46 14.44 -24.06
C SER A 195 4.15 14.36 -25.43
N GLY A 196 4.45 13.14 -25.89
CA GLY A 196 5.05 12.89 -27.20
C GLY A 196 6.57 13.02 -27.24
N LYS A 197 7.13 13.20 -28.44
CA LYS A 197 8.57 13.21 -28.66
C LYS A 197 9.24 14.36 -27.90
N GLY A 198 10.25 14.03 -27.09
CA GLY A 198 10.98 15.01 -26.28
C GLY A 198 10.30 15.35 -24.95
N ALA A 199 9.17 14.72 -24.61
CA ALA A 199 8.63 14.78 -23.26
C ALA A 199 9.49 13.95 -22.31
N ALA A 200 9.50 14.36 -21.05
CA ALA A 200 10.03 13.59 -19.94
C ALA A 200 9.46 12.16 -19.86
N GLU A 201 10.34 11.17 -19.74
CA GLU A 201 9.95 9.76 -19.57
C GLU A 201 10.00 9.31 -18.10
N GLY A 202 9.08 8.44 -17.71
CA GLY A 202 9.09 7.75 -16.41
C GLY A 202 8.35 8.46 -15.27
N THR A 203 7.88 9.69 -15.49
CA THR A 203 7.06 10.39 -14.50
C THR A 203 5.67 9.77 -14.43
N LEU A 204 5.29 9.25 -13.26
CA LEU A 204 3.96 8.71 -12.97
C LEU A 204 3.45 9.34 -11.68
N HIS A 205 2.34 10.07 -11.74
CA HIS A 205 1.65 10.59 -10.57
C HIS A 205 0.24 9.99 -10.50
N LEU A 206 0.18 8.68 -10.22
CA LEU A 206 -1.06 7.92 -10.23
C LEU A 206 -1.62 7.79 -8.80
N HIS A 207 -2.01 8.93 -8.23
CA HIS A 207 -2.47 9.00 -6.84
C HIS A 207 -3.81 8.29 -6.59
N ASP A 208 -4.65 8.12 -7.63
CA ASP A 208 -5.96 7.46 -7.52
C ASP A 208 -5.93 6.01 -8.02
N ALA A 209 -4.85 5.56 -8.65
CA ALA A 209 -4.71 4.19 -9.14
C ALA A 209 -4.58 3.17 -7.99
N THR A 210 -4.06 3.60 -6.85
CA THR A 210 -3.84 2.76 -5.68
C THR A 210 -4.90 3.00 -4.61
N GLY A 211 -5.37 1.93 -3.99
CA GLY A 211 -6.00 1.97 -2.67
C GLY A 211 -5.04 1.43 -1.61
N PRO A 212 -5.52 1.14 -0.39
CA PRO A 212 -4.78 0.27 0.53
C PRO A 212 -4.45 -1.06 -0.15
N TYR A 213 -3.24 -1.57 0.04
CA TYR A 213 -2.78 -2.84 -0.51
C TYR A 213 -1.90 -3.58 0.48
N GLN A 214 -1.72 -4.88 0.24
CA GLN A 214 -0.93 -5.78 1.06
C GLN A 214 0.48 -5.98 0.49
N ILE A 215 1.44 -6.26 1.37
CA ILE A 215 2.82 -6.57 1.00
C ILE A 215 3.17 -7.95 1.57
N PRO A 216 3.31 -8.99 0.71
CA PRO A 216 3.60 -10.36 1.14
C PRO A 216 4.97 -10.52 1.78
N TYR A 217 5.10 -11.45 2.72
CA TYR A 217 6.38 -11.81 3.35
C TYR A 217 7.45 -12.21 2.31
N GLY A 218 7.04 -12.92 1.25
CA GLY A 218 7.95 -13.34 0.17
C GLY A 218 8.69 -12.20 -0.54
N THR A 219 8.24 -10.95 -0.41
CA THR A 219 8.96 -9.77 -0.93
C THR A 219 10.25 -9.47 -0.16
N LEU A 220 10.35 -9.93 1.09
CA LEU A 220 11.49 -9.74 1.99
C LEU A 220 12.54 -10.85 1.85
N VAL A 221 12.15 -12.02 1.35
CA VAL A 221 12.94 -13.26 1.37
C VAL A 221 13.64 -13.47 0.02
N PRO A 222 14.99 -13.45 -0.06
CA PRO A 222 15.70 -13.69 -1.32
C PRO A 222 15.51 -15.10 -1.87
N LYS A 223 15.35 -15.24 -3.20
CA LYS A 223 15.22 -16.56 -3.84
C LYS A 223 16.46 -17.44 -3.61
N LYS A 224 17.65 -16.87 -3.78
CA LYS A 224 18.93 -17.61 -3.88
C LYS A 224 19.79 -17.62 -2.62
N HIS A 225 19.40 -16.88 -1.58
CA HIS A 225 20.19 -16.75 -0.35
C HIS A 225 19.34 -17.05 0.88
N ASN A 226 19.99 -17.62 1.89
CA ASN A 226 19.41 -17.93 3.20
C ASN A 226 20.02 -16.99 4.26
N GLY A 227 19.41 -16.91 5.43
CA GLY A 227 19.92 -16.21 6.60
C GLY A 227 19.77 -14.68 6.56
N ILE A 228 19.02 -14.13 5.59
CA ILE A 228 18.87 -12.68 5.45
C ILE A 228 17.49 -12.28 4.91
N LEU A 229 16.94 -11.19 5.46
CA LEU A 229 15.72 -10.51 4.99
C LEU A 229 16.03 -9.06 4.58
N PHE A 230 15.26 -8.51 3.65
CA PHE A 230 15.45 -7.16 3.13
C PHE A 230 14.17 -6.32 3.28
N PRO A 231 14.02 -5.49 4.34
CA PRO A 231 12.81 -4.68 4.56
C PRO A 231 12.73 -3.39 3.74
N VAL A 232 13.84 -2.97 3.11
CA VAL A 232 13.92 -1.73 2.30
C VAL A 232 14.09 -2.08 0.82
N GLY A 233 15.15 -2.84 0.50
CA GLY A 233 15.43 -3.34 -0.85
C GLY A 233 14.58 -4.55 -1.23
N ILE A 234 13.27 -4.51 -0.94
CA ILE A 234 12.33 -5.60 -1.18
C ILE A 234 12.28 -5.99 -2.65
N SER A 235 11.76 -7.18 -2.94
CA SER A 235 11.49 -7.58 -4.32
C SER A 235 10.24 -6.90 -4.87
N SER A 236 10.44 -6.00 -5.83
CA SER A 236 9.36 -5.28 -6.50
C SER A 236 9.76 -4.77 -7.88
N THR A 237 8.77 -4.48 -8.72
CA THR A 237 8.96 -3.75 -9.97
C THR A 237 9.38 -2.30 -9.71
N HIS A 238 9.86 -1.62 -10.77
CA HIS A 238 10.18 -0.20 -10.72
C HIS A 238 8.97 0.64 -10.30
N VAL A 239 7.78 0.32 -10.82
CA VAL A 239 6.56 1.09 -10.54
C VAL A 239 6.04 0.82 -9.12
N ALA A 240 6.09 -0.44 -8.65
CA ALA A 240 5.55 -0.78 -7.34
C ALA A 240 6.33 -0.15 -6.18
N ILE A 241 7.67 -0.09 -6.28
CA ILE A 241 8.49 0.51 -5.21
C ILE A 241 8.19 2.00 -5.01
N CYS A 242 7.68 2.69 -6.04
CA CYS A 242 7.31 4.10 -5.97
C CYS A 242 6.21 4.40 -4.95
N SER A 243 5.38 3.40 -4.65
CA SER A 243 4.34 3.49 -3.64
C SER A 243 4.82 2.95 -2.28
N VAL A 244 5.68 1.92 -2.28
CA VAL A 244 6.14 1.26 -1.05
C VAL A 244 7.19 2.08 -0.28
N ARG A 245 7.95 2.94 -0.96
CA ARG A 245 9.12 3.67 -0.42
C ARG A 245 8.81 4.79 0.59
N MET A 246 7.77 4.62 1.39
CA MET A 246 7.36 5.52 2.47
C MET A 246 7.88 5.00 3.81
N GLU A 247 8.35 5.89 4.67
CA GLU A 247 8.94 5.55 5.97
C GLU A 247 8.01 4.71 6.87
N PRO A 248 6.68 4.95 6.93
CA PRO A 248 5.77 4.11 7.70
C PRO A 248 5.71 2.67 7.19
N VAL A 249 5.79 2.49 5.86
CA VAL A 249 5.75 1.16 5.22
C VAL A 249 7.06 0.42 5.47
N TRP A 250 8.22 1.08 5.32
CA TRP A 250 9.52 0.48 5.69
C TRP A 250 9.61 0.14 7.17
N SER A 251 9.00 0.94 8.05
CA SER A 251 8.93 0.63 9.48
C SER A 251 8.11 -0.64 9.73
N ALA A 252 6.96 -0.79 9.06
CA ALA A 252 6.15 -2.01 9.14
C ALA A 252 6.86 -3.25 8.59
N LEU A 253 7.55 -3.12 7.44
CA LEU A 253 8.35 -4.20 6.86
C LEU A 253 9.55 -4.57 7.74
N GLY A 254 10.18 -3.59 8.39
CA GLY A 254 11.24 -3.81 9.38
C GLY A 254 10.73 -4.57 10.61
N GLN A 255 9.54 -4.19 11.12
CA GLN A 255 8.87 -4.89 12.21
C GLN A 255 8.55 -6.35 11.83
N ALA A 256 8.02 -6.58 10.62
CA ALA A 256 7.77 -7.92 10.10
C ALA A 256 9.04 -8.75 9.96
N ALA A 257 10.12 -8.17 9.43
CA ALA A 257 11.41 -8.85 9.31
C ALA A 257 11.98 -9.23 10.68
N GLY A 258 11.87 -8.35 11.68
CA GLY A 258 12.30 -8.62 13.06
C GLY A 258 11.51 -9.75 13.71
N ALA A 259 10.18 -9.73 13.59
CA ALA A 259 9.30 -10.79 14.10
C ALA A 259 9.64 -12.15 13.45
N ALA A 260 9.80 -12.18 12.13
CA ALA A 260 10.18 -13.39 11.41
C ALA A 260 11.56 -13.93 11.84
N ALA A 261 12.54 -13.05 12.06
CA ALA A 261 13.87 -13.45 12.53
C ALA A 261 13.84 -14.04 13.95
N ALA A 262 13.05 -13.45 14.86
CA ALA A 262 12.87 -13.99 16.21
C ALA A 262 12.22 -15.39 16.17
N LEU A 263 11.12 -15.53 15.42
CA LEU A 263 10.44 -16.82 15.24
C LEU A 263 11.35 -17.88 14.59
N ALA A 264 12.18 -17.50 13.62
CA ALA A 264 13.15 -18.39 13.00
C ALA A 264 14.16 -18.94 14.02
N ILE A 265 14.69 -18.08 14.89
CA ILE A 265 15.65 -18.45 15.94
C ILE A 265 14.98 -19.40 16.95
N ASP A 266 13.80 -19.03 17.45
CA ASP A 266 13.09 -19.79 18.49
C ASP A 266 12.70 -21.19 18.01
N ASN A 267 12.29 -21.31 16.74
CA ASN A 267 11.86 -22.58 16.15
C ASN A 267 12.98 -23.32 15.42
N LYS A 268 14.20 -22.78 15.39
CA LYS A 268 15.36 -23.33 14.65
C LYS A 268 15.05 -23.59 13.17
N GLN A 269 14.34 -22.66 12.55
CA GLN A 269 13.94 -22.72 11.15
C GLN A 269 14.71 -21.71 10.33
N GLU A 270 14.82 -21.95 9.02
CA GLU A 270 15.32 -20.95 8.10
C GLU A 270 14.26 -19.86 7.86
N LEU A 271 14.68 -18.62 7.58
CA LEU A 271 13.78 -17.47 7.43
C LEU A 271 12.71 -17.68 6.36
N ARG A 272 13.01 -18.44 5.30
CA ARG A 272 12.06 -18.77 4.23
C ARG A 272 11.00 -19.79 4.65
N ASP A 273 11.27 -20.57 5.70
CA ASP A 273 10.42 -21.66 6.18
C ASP A 273 9.57 -21.25 7.38
N VAL A 274 9.75 -20.03 7.89
CA VAL A 274 8.89 -19.47 8.95
C VAL A 274 7.47 -19.33 8.41
N SER A 275 6.52 -19.90 9.16
CA SER A 275 5.10 -19.79 8.81
C SER A 275 4.66 -18.32 8.79
N VAL A 276 4.11 -17.88 7.66
CA VAL A 276 3.53 -16.54 7.53
C VAL A 276 2.42 -16.32 8.55
N GLN A 277 1.65 -17.37 8.89
CA GLN A 277 0.61 -17.27 9.91
C GLN A 277 1.20 -16.90 11.27
N SER A 278 2.32 -17.52 11.67
CA SER A 278 3.01 -17.22 12.93
C SER A 278 3.59 -15.81 12.95
N ILE A 279 4.11 -15.32 11.82
CA ILE A 279 4.57 -13.93 11.68
C ILE A 279 3.38 -12.98 11.86
N GLN A 280 2.25 -13.26 11.20
CA GLN A 280 1.03 -12.46 11.32
C GLN A 280 0.47 -12.49 12.76
N ASP A 281 0.49 -13.63 13.44
CA ASP A 281 0.06 -13.73 14.85
C ASP A 281 0.92 -12.85 15.75
N GLU A 282 2.24 -12.90 15.58
CA GLU A 282 3.17 -12.08 16.35
C GLU A 282 3.00 -10.58 16.06
N LEU A 283 2.79 -10.21 14.79
CA LEU A 283 2.49 -8.83 14.41
C LEU A 283 1.17 -8.33 15.00
N LEU A 284 0.11 -9.14 14.98
CA LEU A 284 -1.19 -8.78 15.55
C LEU A 284 -1.15 -8.71 17.07
N ARG A 285 -0.38 -9.58 17.74
CA ARG A 285 -0.10 -9.49 19.18
C ARG A 285 0.53 -8.14 19.54
N GLN A 286 1.36 -7.60 18.64
CA GLN A 286 1.96 -6.27 18.75
C GLN A 286 1.09 -5.14 18.19
N ARG A 287 -0.18 -5.43 17.84
CA ARG A 287 -1.17 -4.48 17.32
C ARG A 287 -0.80 -3.85 15.97
N CYS A 288 0.00 -4.54 15.16
CA CYS A 288 0.30 -4.13 13.79
C CYS A 288 -0.90 -4.38 12.86
N THR A 289 -1.20 -3.45 11.97
CA THR A 289 -2.27 -3.58 10.97
C THR A 289 -1.78 -4.35 9.74
N LEU A 290 -2.51 -5.39 9.35
CA LEU A 290 -2.23 -6.23 8.18
C LEU A 290 -3.29 -6.08 7.08
N PHE A 291 -4.43 -5.49 7.42
CA PHE A 291 -5.55 -5.18 6.54
C PHE A 291 -6.18 -3.85 6.96
N PHE A 292 -6.20 -2.89 6.04
CA PHE A 292 -6.62 -1.52 6.37
C PHE A 292 -8.13 -1.36 6.54
N TYR A 293 -8.51 -0.76 7.67
CA TYR A 293 -9.84 -0.27 8.01
C TYR A 293 -9.74 1.10 8.70
N THR A 294 -10.76 1.95 8.56
CA THR A 294 -10.79 3.31 9.11
C THR A 294 -11.49 3.43 10.46
N ASP A 295 -12.29 2.42 10.83
CA ASP A 295 -13.13 2.37 12.03
C ASP A 295 -12.81 1.16 12.92
N LEU A 296 -11.62 0.57 12.76
CA LEU A 296 -11.14 -0.53 13.58
C LEU A 296 -9.89 -0.13 14.37
N PRO A 297 -10.04 0.40 15.60
CA PRO A 297 -8.93 0.69 16.49
C PRO A 297 -8.10 -0.56 16.82
N CYS A 298 -6.78 -0.39 16.97
CA CYS A 298 -5.86 -1.49 17.27
C CYS A 298 -6.00 -2.09 18.68
N ASP A 299 -6.73 -1.41 19.56
CA ASP A 299 -7.10 -1.84 20.91
C ASP A 299 -8.52 -2.44 20.98
N SER A 300 -9.24 -2.53 19.86
CA SER A 300 -10.51 -3.24 19.78
C SER A 300 -10.35 -4.71 20.13
N ALA A 301 -11.27 -5.26 20.92
CA ALA A 301 -11.28 -6.69 21.24
C ALA A 301 -11.43 -7.58 20.00
N ALA A 302 -12.02 -7.06 18.91
CA ALA A 302 -12.19 -7.79 17.66
C ALA A 302 -11.00 -7.60 16.70
N PHE A 303 -10.00 -6.77 17.03
CA PHE A 303 -8.92 -6.37 16.13
C PHE A 303 -8.24 -7.58 15.47
N THR A 304 -7.68 -8.49 16.27
CA THR A 304 -6.97 -9.68 15.77
C THR A 304 -7.87 -10.55 14.89
N ALA A 305 -9.10 -10.81 15.34
CA ALA A 305 -10.06 -11.64 14.64
C ALA A 305 -10.40 -11.05 13.25
N VAL A 306 -10.70 -9.75 13.21
CA VAL A 306 -10.99 -9.03 11.97
C VAL A 306 -9.80 -9.08 11.03
N GLN A 307 -8.60 -8.75 11.50
CA GLN A 307 -7.40 -8.76 10.65
C GLN A 307 -7.13 -10.13 10.02
N LYS A 308 -7.24 -11.22 10.81
CA LYS A 308 -7.03 -12.59 10.32
C LYS A 308 -8.09 -13.01 9.30
N LEU A 309 -9.36 -12.83 9.61
CA LEU A 309 -10.45 -13.19 8.71
C LEU A 309 -10.42 -12.35 7.41
N SER A 310 -10.00 -11.09 7.48
CA SER A 310 -9.82 -10.26 6.28
C SER A 310 -8.69 -10.74 5.37
N LEU A 311 -7.58 -11.23 5.93
CA LEU A 311 -6.49 -11.84 5.16
C LEU A 311 -6.90 -13.16 4.48
N LEU A 312 -7.91 -13.84 5.01
CA LEU A 312 -8.54 -15.01 4.40
C LEU A 312 -9.65 -14.64 3.40
N GLY A 313 -9.91 -13.35 3.19
CA GLY A 313 -10.99 -12.89 2.32
C GLY A 313 -12.38 -13.21 2.86
N ALA A 314 -12.51 -13.46 4.16
CA ALA A 314 -13.74 -13.87 4.82
C ALA A 314 -14.66 -12.68 5.14
N VAL A 315 -14.10 -11.49 5.32
CA VAL A 315 -14.88 -10.27 5.54
C VAL A 315 -15.41 -9.73 4.20
N ALA A 316 -16.64 -9.23 4.19
CA ALA A 316 -17.21 -8.55 3.03
C ALA A 316 -16.37 -7.31 2.67
N GLY A 317 -16.21 -7.06 1.36
CA GLY A 317 -15.50 -5.88 0.87
C GLY A 317 -16.32 -4.60 1.09
N PRO A 318 -15.76 -3.44 0.70
CA PRO A 318 -16.50 -2.17 0.69
C PRO A 318 -17.83 -2.27 -0.06
N ASP A 319 -18.85 -1.58 0.42
CA ASP A 319 -20.10 -1.38 -0.33
C ASP A 319 -19.94 -0.18 -1.27
N ILE A 320 -20.24 -0.39 -2.56
CA ILE A 320 -20.17 0.63 -3.60
C ILE A 320 -21.08 1.83 -3.32
N ASN A 321 -22.16 1.63 -2.57
CA ASN A 321 -23.08 2.69 -2.19
C ASN A 321 -22.46 3.65 -1.16
N ASP A 322 -21.42 3.23 -0.45
CA ASP A 322 -20.69 4.08 0.49
C ASP A 322 -19.61 4.92 -0.19
N TYR A 323 -19.51 4.85 -1.52
CA TYR A 323 -18.59 5.62 -2.34
C TYR A 323 -19.27 6.83 -2.99
N ASN A 324 -18.84 8.04 -2.64
CA ASN A 324 -19.23 9.29 -3.26
C ASN A 324 -18.26 9.67 -4.39
N THR A 325 -18.66 9.39 -5.62
CA THR A 325 -17.89 9.63 -6.85
C THR A 325 -17.49 11.10 -7.12
N LYS A 326 -17.93 12.07 -6.30
CA LYS A 326 -17.77 13.50 -6.57
C LYS A 326 -16.52 14.16 -5.96
N GLN A 327 -15.78 13.49 -5.06
CA GLN A 327 -14.73 14.16 -4.25
C GLN A 327 -13.33 13.52 -4.22
N SER A 328 -13.08 12.39 -4.89
CA SER A 328 -11.74 11.77 -4.84
C SER A 328 -10.65 12.64 -5.51
N LYS A 329 -9.75 13.19 -4.71
CA LYS A 329 -8.46 13.82 -5.04
C LYS A 329 -7.36 13.35 -4.09
N GLY A 330 -6.89 12.11 -4.24
CA GLY A 330 -5.66 11.57 -3.62
C GLY A 330 -5.80 10.99 -2.20
N LEU A 331 -4.66 10.77 -1.52
CA LEU A 331 -4.62 10.17 -0.16
C LEU A 331 -5.48 10.92 0.88
N ALA A 332 -5.63 12.23 0.73
CA ALA A 332 -6.49 13.06 1.60
C ALA A 332 -7.99 12.86 1.33
N SER A 333 -8.34 12.20 0.21
CA SER A 333 -9.69 11.82 -0.17
C SER A 333 -9.89 10.31 -0.18
N LEU A 334 -9.08 9.53 0.54
CA LEU A 334 -9.48 8.18 0.93
C LEU A 334 -10.88 8.34 1.53
N GLU A 335 -11.90 7.90 0.79
CA GLU A 335 -13.26 7.98 1.28
C GLU A 335 -13.35 7.07 2.48
N LEU A 336 -13.16 7.65 3.68
CA LEU A 336 -12.93 6.88 4.89
C LEU A 336 -14.07 5.89 5.14
N LYS A 337 -15.28 6.19 4.64
CA LYS A 337 -16.46 5.33 4.72
C LYS A 337 -16.34 4.02 3.92
N ALA A 338 -15.71 4.04 2.75
CA ALA A 338 -15.55 2.84 1.93
C ALA A 338 -14.66 1.80 2.61
N TYR A 339 -13.70 2.24 3.43
CA TYR A 339 -12.79 1.35 4.16
C TYR A 339 -13.26 1.02 5.58
N GLN A 340 -14.55 1.15 5.88
CA GLN A 340 -15.11 0.79 7.18
C GLN A 340 -15.36 -0.72 7.29
N PHE A 341 -14.97 -1.31 8.41
CA PHE A 341 -15.36 -2.64 8.81
C PHE A 341 -16.80 -2.67 9.35
N ARG A 342 -17.25 -1.58 9.99
CA ARG A 342 -18.57 -1.43 10.65
C ARG A 342 -18.77 -2.41 11.79
N PRO A 343 -17.94 -2.38 12.84
CA PRO A 343 -17.93 -3.40 13.88
C PRO A 343 -19.29 -3.62 14.54
N ASP A 344 -20.05 -2.54 14.77
CA ASP A 344 -21.32 -2.57 15.50
C ASP A 344 -22.55 -2.83 14.63
N LYS A 345 -22.38 -3.00 13.30
CA LYS A 345 -23.52 -3.27 12.40
C LYS A 345 -23.91 -4.75 12.47
N PRO A 346 -25.23 -5.08 12.45
CA PRO A 346 -25.68 -6.46 12.31
C PRO A 346 -25.16 -7.09 11.02
N ILE A 347 -24.66 -8.33 11.12
CA ILE A 347 -24.20 -9.11 9.96
C ILE A 347 -25.39 -9.76 9.25
N THR A 348 -25.36 -9.81 7.92
CA THR A 348 -26.36 -10.55 7.13
C THR A 348 -25.98 -12.02 6.96
N LEU A 349 -26.94 -12.87 6.62
CA LEU A 349 -26.69 -14.29 6.34
C LEU A 349 -25.69 -14.47 5.19
N GLY A 350 -25.77 -13.66 4.14
CA GLY A 350 -24.83 -13.69 3.02
C GLY A 350 -23.41 -13.33 3.44
N GLU A 351 -23.25 -12.30 4.26
CA GLU A 351 -21.95 -11.89 4.82
C GLU A 351 -21.38 -12.96 5.77
N PHE A 352 -22.21 -13.50 6.65
CA PHE A 352 -21.80 -14.56 7.58
C PHE A 352 -21.45 -15.85 6.84
N SER A 353 -22.20 -16.23 5.80
CA SER A 353 -21.88 -17.40 4.97
C SER A 353 -20.50 -17.28 4.33
N LYS A 354 -20.20 -16.10 3.75
CA LYS A 354 -18.85 -15.79 3.24
C LYS A 354 -17.80 -15.91 4.34
N MET A 355 -18.08 -15.33 5.51
CA MET A 355 -17.15 -15.30 6.65
C MET A 355 -16.81 -16.70 7.14
N VAL A 356 -17.81 -17.57 7.27
CA VAL A 356 -17.60 -18.94 7.74
C VAL A 356 -16.88 -19.78 6.68
N VAL A 357 -17.34 -19.75 5.42
CA VAL A 357 -16.76 -20.56 4.34
C VAL A 357 -15.30 -20.19 4.09
N ASN A 358 -14.99 -18.90 3.89
CA ASN A 358 -13.61 -18.48 3.67
C ASN A 358 -12.80 -18.50 4.97
N GLY A 359 -13.38 -18.12 6.11
CA GLY A 359 -12.68 -18.09 7.38
C GLY A 359 -12.17 -19.47 7.77
N LEU A 360 -13.06 -20.45 7.81
CA LEU A 360 -12.72 -21.84 8.12
C LEU A 360 -12.11 -22.61 6.95
N GLN A 361 -11.85 -21.93 5.81
CA GLN A 361 -11.29 -22.52 4.58
C GLN A 361 -12.08 -23.75 4.10
N ILE A 362 -13.42 -23.70 4.20
CA ILE A 362 -14.31 -24.76 3.71
C ILE A 362 -14.24 -24.82 2.18
N PRO A 363 -13.98 -26.00 1.58
CA PRO A 363 -14.01 -26.15 0.12
C PRO A 363 -15.37 -25.79 -0.45
N LEU A 364 -15.37 -24.95 -1.49
CA LEU A 364 -16.61 -24.57 -2.19
C LEU A 364 -17.32 -25.80 -2.76
N SER A 365 -18.63 -25.89 -2.54
CA SER A 365 -19.51 -26.91 -3.08
C SER A 365 -20.70 -26.21 -3.72
N ILE A 366 -20.97 -26.46 -5.00
CA ILE A 366 -22.13 -25.90 -5.71
C ILE A 366 -22.70 -27.01 -6.60
N THR A 367 -23.59 -27.83 -6.05
CA THR A 367 -24.23 -28.93 -6.80
C THR A 367 -25.29 -28.44 -7.78
N ALA A 368 -26.01 -27.36 -7.45
CA ALA A 368 -26.96 -26.67 -8.33
C ALA A 368 -27.15 -25.20 -7.92
N SER A 369 -28.11 -24.52 -8.54
CA SER A 369 -28.60 -23.22 -8.08
C SER A 369 -29.95 -23.46 -7.42
N HIS A 370 -29.99 -23.50 -6.09
CA HIS A 370 -31.19 -23.87 -5.34
C HIS A 370 -32.05 -22.66 -4.97
N PHE A 371 -31.42 -21.50 -4.84
CA PHE A 371 -32.05 -20.30 -4.30
C PHE A 371 -32.39 -19.28 -5.39
N THR A 372 -33.64 -18.81 -5.43
CA THR A 372 -34.08 -17.79 -6.41
C THR A 372 -33.69 -16.37 -6.02
N ASP A 373 -33.59 -16.11 -4.72
CA ASP A 373 -33.18 -14.85 -4.11
C ASP A 373 -31.65 -14.71 -4.00
N VAL A 374 -30.90 -15.77 -4.30
CA VAL A 374 -29.43 -15.76 -4.40
C VAL A 374 -29.01 -16.21 -5.81
N PRO A 375 -29.23 -15.42 -6.87
CA PRO A 375 -28.80 -15.78 -8.22
C PRO A 375 -27.27 -15.83 -8.34
N ARG A 376 -26.73 -16.45 -9.39
CA ARG A 376 -25.27 -16.59 -9.63
C ARG A 376 -24.46 -15.29 -9.57
N GLY A 377 -25.09 -14.14 -9.86
CA GLY A 377 -24.45 -12.82 -9.76
C GLY A 377 -24.39 -12.25 -8.34
N HIS A 378 -25.08 -12.85 -7.39
CA HIS A 378 -25.14 -12.39 -6.01
C HIS A 378 -23.79 -12.63 -5.30
N PRO A 379 -23.24 -11.65 -4.55
CA PRO A 379 -21.95 -11.81 -3.86
C PRO A 379 -21.89 -13.00 -2.89
N ALA A 380 -23.04 -13.39 -2.33
CA ALA A 380 -23.17 -14.50 -1.40
C ALA A 380 -23.37 -15.88 -2.06
N PHE A 381 -23.62 -15.93 -3.38
CA PHE A 381 -24.06 -17.15 -4.10
C PHE A 381 -23.27 -18.39 -3.75
N LYS A 382 -21.96 -18.38 -4.04
CA LYS A 382 -21.11 -19.56 -3.85
C LYS A 382 -20.99 -19.99 -2.39
N TYR A 383 -21.18 -19.07 -1.44
CA TYR A 383 -21.04 -19.37 -0.02
C TYR A 383 -22.32 -19.97 0.55
N ILE A 384 -23.47 -19.41 0.19
CA ILE A 384 -24.78 -19.94 0.58
C ILE A 384 -25.00 -21.33 -0.03
N GLU A 385 -24.72 -21.53 -1.32
CA GLU A 385 -24.82 -22.85 -1.95
C GLU A 385 -23.87 -23.86 -1.29
N THR A 386 -22.67 -23.44 -0.87
CA THR A 386 -21.76 -24.30 -0.11
C THR A 386 -22.37 -24.71 1.23
N LEU A 387 -22.94 -23.78 1.99
CA LEU A 387 -23.58 -24.12 3.27
C LEU A 387 -24.77 -25.08 3.07
N TYR A 388 -25.59 -24.86 2.05
CA TYR A 388 -26.69 -25.75 1.71
C TYR A 388 -26.21 -27.17 1.36
N ASP A 389 -25.20 -27.30 0.51
CA ASP A 389 -24.66 -28.59 0.08
C ASP A 389 -24.11 -29.39 1.28
N TYR A 390 -23.35 -28.76 2.17
CA TYR A 390 -22.84 -29.44 3.37
C TYR A 390 -23.96 -29.74 4.37
N SER A 391 -24.95 -28.86 4.51
CA SER A 391 -26.10 -29.04 5.39
C SER A 391 -26.96 -30.24 4.97
N THR A 392 -27.29 -30.36 3.69
CA THR A 392 -28.14 -31.44 3.17
C THR A 392 -27.46 -32.82 3.19
N GLN A 393 -26.13 -32.84 3.25
CA GLN A 393 -25.34 -34.07 3.41
C GLN A 393 -25.09 -34.42 4.88
N SER A 394 -25.40 -33.52 5.81
CA SER A 394 -25.32 -33.77 7.25
C SER A 394 -26.48 -34.64 7.73
N LYS A 395 -26.24 -35.46 8.75
CA LYS A 395 -27.31 -36.18 9.47
C LYS A 395 -28.25 -35.23 10.19
N GLU A 396 -27.71 -34.08 10.62
CA GLU A 396 -28.42 -33.00 11.27
C GLU A 396 -28.23 -31.75 10.40
N PRO A 397 -29.18 -31.43 9.52
CA PRO A 397 -29.13 -30.22 8.71
C PRO A 397 -29.03 -28.96 9.59
N PHE A 398 -28.21 -28.01 9.14
CA PHE A 398 -27.81 -26.84 9.93
C PHE A 398 -27.96 -25.51 9.20
N PHE A 399 -28.43 -25.55 7.95
CA PHE A 399 -28.72 -24.39 7.12
C PHE A 399 -30.21 -24.37 6.80
N ASP A 400 -30.91 -23.40 7.38
CA ASP A 400 -32.34 -23.22 7.20
C ASP A 400 -32.64 -22.45 5.90
N PHE A 401 -33.77 -22.78 5.27
CA PHE A 401 -34.26 -22.12 4.06
C PHE A 401 -35.78 -22.30 3.95
N ASP A 402 -36.42 -21.40 3.19
CA ASP A 402 -37.86 -21.48 2.92
C ASP A 402 -38.14 -22.04 1.51
N PRO A 403 -39.26 -22.72 1.29
CA PRO A 403 -39.69 -23.10 -0.05
C PRO A 403 -40.13 -21.84 -0.85
N SER A 404 -39.76 -21.76 -2.12
CA SER A 404 -40.26 -20.71 -3.01
C SER A 404 -41.69 -20.98 -3.46
N ASP A 405 -42.38 -19.95 -3.96
CA ASP A 405 -43.66 -20.09 -4.64
C ASP A 405 -43.57 -21.15 -5.76
N GLY A 406 -44.39 -22.20 -5.65
CA GLY A 406 -44.42 -23.31 -6.60
C GLY A 406 -43.50 -24.50 -6.29
N PHE A 407 -42.82 -24.54 -5.14
CA PHE A 407 -42.06 -25.70 -4.58
C PHE A 407 -40.94 -26.28 -5.46
N LYS A 408 -40.47 -25.54 -6.46
CA LYS A 408 -39.37 -26.00 -7.34
C LYS A 408 -38.00 -25.46 -6.93
N THR A 409 -37.96 -24.43 -6.08
CA THR A 409 -36.76 -23.71 -5.63
C THR A 409 -36.91 -23.31 -4.16
N ALA A 410 -35.84 -22.80 -3.57
CA ALA A 410 -35.79 -22.34 -2.17
C ALA A 410 -35.48 -20.82 -2.08
N LEU A 411 -35.65 -20.26 -0.88
CA LEU A 411 -35.26 -18.91 -0.49
C LEU A 411 -34.29 -19.00 0.69
N ALA A 412 -33.12 -18.37 0.57
CA ALA A 412 -32.12 -18.35 1.63
C ALA A 412 -32.21 -17.11 2.53
N HIS A 413 -32.82 -16.03 2.04
CA HIS A 413 -32.88 -14.71 2.67
C HIS A 413 -31.48 -14.15 3.00
N PRO A 414 -30.62 -13.90 1.99
CA PRO A 414 -29.23 -13.52 2.21
C PRO A 414 -29.06 -12.19 2.99
N GLU A 415 -30.08 -11.34 3.01
CA GLU A 415 -30.06 -10.02 3.68
C GLU A 415 -30.55 -10.06 5.13
N ASP A 416 -31.13 -11.18 5.56
CA ASP A 416 -31.62 -11.35 6.93
C ASP A 416 -30.48 -11.33 7.93
N LYS A 417 -30.77 -10.78 9.12
CA LYS A 417 -29.78 -10.63 10.19
C LYS A 417 -29.58 -11.96 10.90
N VAL A 418 -28.32 -12.33 11.10
CA VAL A 418 -27.97 -13.59 11.74
C VAL A 418 -28.07 -13.46 13.25
N ARG A 419 -28.87 -14.31 13.88
CA ARG A 419 -28.92 -14.43 15.35
C ARG A 419 -27.81 -15.34 15.84
N GLY A 420 -27.42 -15.16 17.11
CA GLY A 420 -26.42 -16.02 17.75
C GLY A 420 -26.71 -17.52 17.58
N ALA A 421 -27.95 -17.96 17.83
CA ALA A 421 -28.38 -19.35 17.73
C ALA A 421 -28.15 -19.93 16.32
N GLN A 422 -28.55 -19.18 15.29
CA GLN A 422 -28.36 -19.56 13.89
C GLN A 422 -26.88 -19.66 13.53
N ALA A 423 -26.06 -18.69 13.95
CA ALA A 423 -24.62 -18.73 13.74
C ALA A 423 -23.97 -19.96 14.40
N ALA A 424 -24.35 -20.27 15.65
CA ALA A 424 -23.86 -21.42 16.37
C ALA A 424 -24.30 -22.74 15.73
N GLN A 425 -25.53 -22.82 15.19
CA GLN A 425 -26.02 -23.99 14.46
C GLN A 425 -25.20 -24.24 13.20
N ILE A 426 -25.01 -23.22 12.36
CA ILE A 426 -24.20 -23.31 11.13
C ILE A 426 -22.78 -23.77 11.45
N LEU A 427 -22.13 -23.13 12.42
CA LEU A 427 -20.76 -23.49 12.83
C LEU A 427 -20.69 -24.90 13.41
N SER A 428 -21.68 -25.30 14.22
CA SER A 428 -21.70 -26.64 14.82
C SER A 428 -21.83 -27.73 13.77
N GLY A 429 -22.68 -27.49 12.76
CA GLY A 429 -22.90 -28.39 11.65
C GLY A 429 -21.67 -28.58 10.78
N LEU A 430 -20.99 -27.48 10.42
CA LEU A 430 -19.75 -27.52 9.63
C LEU A 430 -18.57 -28.14 10.38
N LEU A 431 -18.41 -27.82 11.66
CA LEU A 431 -17.29 -28.28 12.48
C LEU A 431 -17.52 -29.66 13.11
N HIS A 432 -18.72 -30.23 12.94
CA HIS A 432 -19.16 -31.47 13.58
C HIS A 432 -18.93 -31.51 15.10
N LYS A 433 -19.07 -30.35 15.76
CA LYS A 433 -18.93 -30.19 17.22
C LYS A 433 -19.85 -29.11 17.72
N LYS A 434 -20.33 -29.21 18.96
CA LYS A 434 -21.19 -28.19 19.55
C LYS A 434 -20.43 -26.88 19.77
N VAL A 435 -20.87 -25.81 19.12
CA VAL A 435 -20.40 -24.43 19.33
C VAL A 435 -21.32 -23.75 20.33
N SER A 436 -20.72 -23.12 21.35
CA SER A 436 -21.45 -22.43 22.42
C SER A 436 -21.24 -20.92 22.32
N LEU A 437 -22.28 -20.15 22.61
CA LEU A 437 -22.23 -18.69 22.64
C LEU A 437 -22.04 -18.20 24.07
N SER A 438 -21.31 -17.10 24.25
CA SER A 438 -21.13 -16.45 25.55
C SER A 438 -22.25 -15.46 25.91
N GLY A 439 -23.19 -15.19 24.99
CA GLY A 439 -24.22 -14.16 25.12
C GLY A 439 -25.65 -14.64 24.82
N ASN A 440 -26.57 -13.69 24.61
CA ASN A 440 -27.97 -13.99 24.28
C ASN A 440 -28.06 -14.63 22.88
N SER A 441 -28.50 -15.89 22.81
CA SER A 441 -28.62 -16.64 21.56
C SER A 441 -29.64 -16.04 20.57
N GLU A 442 -30.63 -15.29 21.06
CA GLU A 442 -31.65 -14.66 20.21
C GLU A 442 -31.27 -13.27 19.71
N ALA A 443 -30.17 -12.70 20.19
CA ALA A 443 -29.70 -11.41 19.70
C ALA A 443 -29.09 -11.52 18.30
N GLU A 444 -29.30 -10.50 17.48
CA GLU A 444 -28.58 -10.32 16.22
C GLU A 444 -27.09 -10.13 16.50
N LEU A 445 -26.24 -10.85 15.76
CA LEU A 445 -24.80 -10.68 15.86
C LEU A 445 -24.35 -9.44 15.11
N THR A 446 -23.54 -8.63 15.76
CA THR A 446 -22.74 -7.62 15.07
C THR A 446 -21.65 -8.28 14.23
N ARG A 447 -21.10 -7.54 13.26
CA ARG A 447 -19.97 -7.99 12.44
C ARG A 447 -18.75 -8.31 13.30
N ALA A 448 -18.48 -7.53 14.35
CA ALA A 448 -17.38 -7.79 15.28
C ALA A 448 -17.58 -9.10 16.06
N GLU A 449 -18.76 -9.33 16.62
CA GLU A 449 -19.09 -10.54 17.36
C GLU A 449 -19.04 -11.79 16.48
N ALA A 450 -19.62 -11.72 15.27
CA ALA A 450 -19.58 -12.81 14.31
C ALA A 450 -18.14 -13.16 13.91
N THR A 451 -17.31 -12.15 13.68
CA THR A 451 -15.89 -12.34 13.36
C THR A 451 -15.14 -13.01 14.51
N GLN A 452 -15.35 -12.56 15.75
CA GLN A 452 -14.75 -13.19 16.92
C GLN A 452 -15.20 -14.65 17.09
N LEU A 453 -16.48 -14.92 16.85
CA LEU A 453 -17.03 -16.27 16.94
C LEU A 453 -16.38 -17.22 15.94
N VAL A 454 -16.23 -16.82 14.68
CA VAL A 454 -15.54 -17.65 13.66
C VAL A 454 -14.04 -17.79 14.00
N TYR A 455 -13.40 -16.72 14.47
CA TYR A 455 -11.97 -16.72 14.81
C TYR A 455 -11.60 -17.71 15.92
N GLN A 456 -12.50 -18.00 16.86
CA GLN A 456 -12.28 -19.00 17.93
C GLN A 456 -12.15 -20.45 17.40
N HIS A 457 -12.35 -20.66 16.11
CA HIS A 457 -12.32 -21.96 15.45
C HIS A 457 -11.28 -22.06 14.31
N LEU A 458 -10.45 -21.03 14.15
CA LEU A 458 -9.20 -21.10 13.39
C LEU A 458 -8.09 -21.67 14.29
#